data_AF-F5LPL6-F1
#
_entry.id   AF-F5LPL6-F1
#
_cell.length_a   1.000
_cell.length_b   1.000
_cell.length_c   1.000
_cell.angle_alpha   90.00
_cell.angle_beta   90.00
_cell.angle_gamma   90.00
#
_symmetry.space_group_name_H-M   'P 1'
#
loop_
_entity.id
_entity.type
_entity.pdbx_description
1 polymer ?
#
loop_
_entity_poly.entity_id
_entity_poly.type
_entity_poly.pdbx_seq_one_letter_code
_entity_poly.pdbx_strand_id
1 'polypeptide(L)' 'MIHGTEDPIIPYGHGKALSDSIPGAELLTLQGTGHELPRADWPAIIGGIAKYAAL' A
#
# COMPACT_ATOMS: atom_id res chain seq x y z
N MET A 1 1.24 5.55 0.40
CA MET A 1 0.07 4.69 0.67
C MET A 1 0.41 3.26 0.31
N ILE A 2 0.01 2.27 1.10
CA ILE A 2 0.21 0.83 0.79
C ILE A 2 -1.17 0.18 0.86
N HIS A 3 -1.62 -0.50 -0.21
CA HIS A 3 -2.97 -1.07 -0.24
C HIS A 3 -3.05 -2.36 -1.08
N GLY A 4 -3.82 -3.34 -0.59
CA GLY A 4 -4.09 -4.60 -1.28
C GLY A 4 -5.21 -4.49 -2.31
N THR A 5 -5.06 -5.11 -3.49
CA THR A 5 -6.07 -5.02 -4.55
C THR A 5 -7.37 -5.76 -4.25
N GLU A 6 -7.32 -6.72 -3.32
CA GLU A 6 -8.43 -7.61 -2.97
C GLU A 6 -8.95 -7.39 -1.54
N ASP A 7 -8.65 -6.25 -0.91
CA ASP A 7 -9.19 -5.91 0.42
C ASP A 7 -10.73 -5.86 0.38
N PRO A 8 -11.43 -6.78 1.08
CA PRO A 8 -12.89 -6.85 1.07
C PRO A 8 -13.55 -5.87 2.05
N ILE A 9 -12.77 -5.26 2.96
CA ILE A 9 -13.24 -4.33 3.98
C ILE A 9 -13.10 -2.89 3.47
N ILE A 10 -11.94 -2.56 2.93
CA ILE A 10 -11.63 -1.24 2.38
C ILE A 10 -11.23 -1.39 0.90
N PRO A 11 -12.16 -1.14 -0.05
CA PRO A 11 -11.89 -1.36 -1.47
C PRO A 11 -10.65 -0.60 -1.96
N TYR A 12 -9.90 -1.21 -2.88
CA TYR A 12 -8.67 -0.63 -3.46
C TYR A 12 -8.82 0.81 -3.98
N GLY A 13 -10.01 1.14 -4.51
CA GLY A 13 -10.32 2.50 -4.96
C GLY A 13 -10.15 3.57 -3.88
N HIS A 14 -10.36 3.24 -2.60
CA HIS A 14 -10.14 4.17 -1.50
C HIS A 14 -8.65 4.48 -1.31
N GLY A 15 -7.78 3.46 -1.38
CA GLY A 15 -6.33 3.65 -1.32
C GLY A 15 -5.81 4.49 -2.48
N LYS A 16 -6.35 4.29 -3.69
CA LYS A 16 -6.04 5.14 -4.84
C LYS A 16 -6.49 6.58 -4.62
N ALA A 17 -7.73 6.81 -4.21
CA ALA A 17 -8.27 8.15 -3.98
C ALA A 17 -7.49 8.91 -2.89
N LEU A 18 -7.07 8.23 -1.82
CA LEU A 18 -6.23 8.82 -0.77
C LEU A 18 -4.83 9.17 -1.28
N SER A 19 -4.22 8.32 -2.10
CA SER A 19 -2.92 8.63 -2.69
C SER A 19 -3.00 9.82 -3.64
N ASP A 20 -4.04 9.89 -4.47
CA ASP A 20 -4.22 10.98 -5.45
C ASP A 20 -4.48 12.34 -4.78
N SER A 21 -5.02 12.35 -3.54
CA SER A 21 -5.35 13.59 -2.82
C SER A 21 -4.17 14.20 -2.06
N ILE A 22 -3.06 13.48 -1.90
CA ILE A 22 -1.89 13.93 -1.14
C ILE A 22 -0.73 14.24 -2.10
N PRO A 23 -0.31 15.51 -2.24
CA PRO A 23 0.85 15.86 -3.07
C PRO A 23 2.12 15.12 -2.66
N GLY A 24 2.77 14.47 -3.62
CA GLY A 24 3.99 13.71 -3.41
C GLY A 24 3.79 12.31 -2.79
N ALA A 25 2.55 11.90 -2.51
CA ALA A 25 2.28 10.52 -2.10
C ALA A 25 2.42 9.56 -3.29
N GLU A 26 3.01 8.40 -3.01
CA GLU A 26 3.04 7.27 -3.93
C GLU A 26 2.16 6.13 -3.40
N LEU A 27 1.53 5.38 -4.31
CA LEU A 27 0.77 4.18 -3.99
C LEU A 27 1.62 2.93 -4.27
N LEU A 28 1.91 2.16 -3.22
CA LEU A 28 2.43 0.80 -3.32
C LEU A 28 1.25 -0.17 -3.36
N THR A 29 1.02 -0.77 -4.53
CA THR A 29 -0.05 -1.74 -4.74
C THR A 29 0.42 -3.15 -4.42
N LEU A 30 -0.29 -3.85 -3.54
CA LEU A 30 -0.06 -5.27 -3.23
C LEU A 30 -1.09 -6.12 -4.00
N GLN A 31 -0.63 -6.77 -5.08
CA GLN A 31 -1.49 -7.53 -5.99
C GLN A 31 -1.99 -8.83 -5.33
N GLY A 32 -3.30 -9.05 -5.35
CA GLY A 32 -3.95 -10.21 -4.74
C GLY A 32 -4.05 -10.15 -3.20
N THR A 33 -3.50 -9.12 -2.57
CA THR A 33 -3.53 -8.97 -1.11
C THR A 33 -4.89 -8.45 -0.66
N GLY A 34 -5.45 -9.11 0.36
CA GLY A 34 -6.67 -8.70 1.04
C GLY A 34 -6.42 -7.60 2.08
N HIS A 35 -7.15 -7.68 3.20
CA HIS A 35 -7.04 -6.71 4.30
C HIS A 35 -5.83 -6.92 5.21
N GLU A 36 -5.35 -8.16 5.32
CA GLU A 36 -4.23 -8.54 6.18
C GLU A 36 -2.87 -8.20 5.54
N LEU A 37 -1.78 -8.43 6.27
CA LEU A 37 -0.40 -8.27 5.79
C LEU A 37 0.34 -9.62 5.72
N PRO A 38 0.14 -10.40 4.63
CA PRO A 38 0.83 -11.67 4.43
C PRO A 38 2.34 -11.50 4.44
N ARG A 39 3.07 -12.48 5.01
CA ARG A 39 4.54 -12.47 5.04
C ARG A 39 5.20 -12.37 3.66
N ALA A 40 4.52 -12.86 2.63
CA ALA A 40 4.99 -12.75 1.25
C ALA A 40 5.13 -11.29 0.77
N ASP A 41 4.30 -10.38 1.31
CA ASP A 41 4.30 -8.96 0.94
C ASP A 41 5.28 -8.13 1.78
N TRP A 42 5.79 -8.68 2.89
CA TRP A 42 6.65 -7.95 3.83
C TRP A 42 7.89 -7.34 3.17
N PRO A 43 8.63 -8.01 2.27
CA PRO A 43 9.77 -7.39 1.60
C PRO A 43 9.39 -6.11 0.84
N ALA A 44 8.24 -6.09 0.16
CA ALA A 44 7.75 -4.92 -0.56
C ALA A 44 7.30 -3.80 0.40
N ILE A 45 6.57 -4.16 1.46
CA ILE A 45 6.10 -3.23 2.49
C ILE A 45 7.30 -2.57 3.20
N ILE A 46 8.25 -3.37 3.67
CA ILE A 46 9.45 -2.91 4.38
C ILE A 46 10.29 -2.02 3.45
N GLY A 47 10.51 -2.44 2.20
CA GLY A 47 11.23 -1.64 1.21
C GLY A 47 10.55 -0.29 0.93
N GLY A 48 9.22 -0.30 0.80
CA GLY A 48 8.42 0.91 0.62
C GLY A 48 8.53 1.87 1.81
N ILE A 49 8.51 1.36 3.04
CA ILE A 49 8.71 2.18 4.25
C ILE A 49 10.14 2.71 4.32
N ALA A 50 11.15 1.85 4.11
CA ALA A 50 12.57 2.21 4.21
C ALA A 50 12.96 3.33 3.24
N LYS A 51 12.35 3.36 2.03
CA LYS A 51 12.53 4.44 1.04
C LYS A 51 12.29 5.84 1.62
N TYR A 52 11.35 5.98 2.56
CA TYR A 52 10.97 7.27 3.15
C TYR A 52 11.48 7.45 4.59
N ALA A 53 11.96 6.38 5.23
CA ALA A 53 12.50 6.42 6.59
C ALA A 53 14.00 6.73 6.63
N ALA A 54 14.71 6.62 5.50
CA ALA A 54 16.10 7.05 5.41
C ALA A 54 16.18 8.58 5.39
N LEU A 55 16.66 9.16 6.50
CA LEU A 55 17.15 10.53 6.60
C LEU A 55 18.48 10.68 5.87
#